data_AF-A0A8C7L553-F1
#
_entry.id   AF-A0A8C7L553-F1
#
_cell.length_a   1.000
_cell.length_b   1.000
_cell.length_c   1.000
_cell.angle_alpha   90.00
_cell.angle_beta   90.00
_cell.angle_gamma   90.00
#
_symmetry.space_group_name_H-M   'P 1'
#
loop_
_entity.id
_entity.type
_entity.pdbx_description
1 polymer ?
#
loop_
_entity_poly.entity_id
_entity_poly.type
_entity_poly.pdbx_seq_one_letter_code
_entity_poly.pdbx_strand_id
1 'polypeptide(L)'
;MRAVVLALTLALVAPDFEASKTYVYKYEALLLGGLPEEGLARAGVKVISKVLISAVAENTYLLKLVNPEIFEYSGVWPNDPFVPAAKLTSALAAQFSIPIKFEYAKGVVGKVFLHQFTPFNEMSGAAQMEAKYVD
;
A
#
# COMPACT_ATOMS: atom_id res chain seq x y z
N MET A 1 -23.69 -11.31 -38.70
CA MET A 1 -22.32 -11.79 -38.99
C MET A 1 -21.57 -10.61 -39.60
N ARG A 2 -20.48 -10.04 -39.07
CA ARG A 2 -19.41 -10.55 -38.20
C ARG A 2 -18.90 -9.37 -37.36
N ALA A 3 -18.71 -9.55 -36.06
CA ALA A 3 -17.84 -8.69 -35.28
C ALA A 3 -16.84 -9.61 -34.60
N VAL A 4 -15.61 -9.55 -35.06
CA VAL A 4 -14.45 -10.16 -34.39
C VAL A 4 -14.31 -9.41 -33.07
N VAL A 5 -14.47 -10.10 -31.94
CA VAL A 5 -14.05 -9.56 -30.65
C VAL A 5 -12.88 -10.40 -30.18
N LEU A 6 -11.72 -9.77 -30.33
CA LEU A 6 -10.41 -10.17 -29.89
C LEU A 6 -10.47 -10.54 -28.39
N ALA A 7 -10.23 -11.83 -28.07
CA ALA A 7 -10.05 -12.26 -26.69
C ALA A 7 -8.69 -11.75 -26.19
N LEU A 8 -8.69 -10.62 -25.47
CA LEU A 8 -7.51 -10.10 -24.80
C LEU A 8 -7.24 -10.98 -23.57
N THR A 9 -6.42 -12.02 -23.72
CA THR A 9 -5.85 -12.73 -22.58
C THR A 9 -4.82 -11.80 -21.91
N LEU A 10 -5.26 -11.02 -20.93
CA LEU A 10 -4.35 -10.32 -20.02
C LEU A 10 -3.54 -11.36 -19.25
N ALA A 11 -2.31 -11.61 -19.68
CA ALA A 11 -1.36 -12.31 -18.84
C ALA A 11 -1.07 -11.40 -17.63
N LEU A 12 -1.59 -11.77 -16.46
CA LEU A 12 -1.29 -11.09 -15.21
C LEU A 12 0.16 -11.43 -14.86
N VAL A 13 1.11 -10.66 -15.38
CA VAL A 13 2.53 -10.83 -15.06
C VAL A 13 2.71 -10.34 -13.62
N ALA A 14 3.11 -11.25 -12.75
CA ALA A 14 3.45 -10.92 -11.38
C ALA A 14 4.62 -9.91 -11.35
N PRO A 15 4.59 -8.90 -10.47
CA PRO A 15 5.71 -7.98 -10.32
C PRO A 15 7.00 -8.74 -10.00
N ASP A 16 8.07 -8.45 -10.73
CA ASP A 16 9.40 -8.94 -10.35
C ASP A 16 10.18 -7.81 -9.68
N PHE A 17 10.80 -8.15 -8.55
CA PHE A 17 11.50 -7.20 -7.69
C PHE A 17 12.98 -7.56 -7.67
N GLU A 18 13.77 -6.79 -8.41
CA GLU A 18 15.20 -7.00 -8.54
C GLU A 18 15.94 -6.67 -7.23
N ALA A 19 17.01 -7.40 -6.97
CA ALA A 19 17.95 -7.07 -5.90
C ALA A 19 18.52 -5.65 -6.12
N SER A 20 18.70 -4.91 -5.02
CA SER A 20 19.25 -3.54 -5.01
C SER A 20 18.36 -2.43 -5.59
N LYS A 21 17.12 -2.72 -5.98
CA LYS A 21 16.13 -1.70 -6.38
C LYS A 21 15.11 -1.44 -5.28
N THR A 22 14.72 -0.17 -5.14
CA THR A 22 13.55 0.21 -4.35
C THR A 22 12.45 0.67 -5.30
N TYR A 23 11.30 0.02 -5.22
CA TYR A 23 10.12 0.32 -6.02
C TYR A 23 9.22 1.25 -5.23
N VAL A 24 8.79 2.33 -5.86
CA VAL A 24 7.96 3.36 -5.24
C VAL A 24 6.58 3.36 -5.89
N TYR A 25 5.56 3.07 -5.10
CA TYR A 25 4.16 3.07 -5.53
C TYR A 25 3.39 4.19 -4.84
N LYS A 26 2.41 4.76 -5.54
CA LYS A 26 1.34 5.54 -4.91
C LYS A 26 0.23 4.56 -4.53
N TYR A 27 -0.19 4.59 -3.27
CA TYR A 27 -1.20 3.69 -2.75
C TYR A 27 -2.37 4.48 -2.18
N GLU A 28 -3.57 4.08 -2.56
CA GLU A 28 -4.84 4.55 -2.01
C GLU A 28 -5.69 3.34 -1.62
N ALA A 29 -6.19 3.34 -0.40
CA ALA A 29 -7.15 2.37 0.10
C ALA A 29 -8.39 3.08 0.61
N LEU A 30 -9.56 2.60 0.23
CA LEU A 30 -10.85 3.14 0.64
C LEU A 30 -11.71 2.03 1.24
N LEU A 31 -12.14 2.23 2.48
CA LEU A 31 -13.11 1.37 3.16
C LEU A 31 -14.34 2.20 3.50
N LEU A 32 -15.49 1.82 2.94
CA LEU A 32 -16.79 2.45 3.20
C LEU A 32 -17.77 1.43 3.75
N GLY A 33 -18.51 1.84 4.77
CA GLY A 33 -19.69 1.15 5.29
C GLY A 33 -20.95 1.94 5.00
N GLY A 34 -22.05 1.22 4.73
CA GLY A 34 -23.35 1.78 4.41
C GLY A 34 -24.05 0.98 3.31
N LEU A 35 -25.19 1.48 2.88
CA LEU A 35 -25.97 0.88 1.80
C LEU A 35 -25.30 1.15 0.42
N PRO A 36 -25.33 0.19 -0.52
CA PRO A 36 -24.58 0.25 -1.78
C PRO A 36 -25.17 1.23 -2.80
N GLU A 37 -26.37 1.77 -2.57
CA GLU A 37 -26.99 2.77 -3.41
C GLU A 37 -26.31 4.14 -3.30
N GLU A 38 -26.31 4.88 -4.40
CA GLU A 38 -25.85 6.26 -4.47
C GLU A 38 -26.85 7.21 -3.82
N GLY A 39 -26.37 8.35 -3.28
CA GLY A 39 -27.22 9.34 -2.62
C GLY A 39 -27.61 8.94 -1.19
N LEU A 40 -27.16 7.78 -0.71
CA LEU A 40 -27.32 7.35 0.66
C LEU A 40 -26.10 7.68 1.51
N ALA A 41 -26.35 7.81 2.82
CA ALA A 41 -25.30 8.07 3.78
C ALA A 41 -24.34 6.87 3.90
N ARG A 42 -23.04 7.16 3.88
CA ARG A 42 -21.96 6.22 4.18
C ARG A 42 -21.00 6.83 5.17
N ALA A 43 -20.28 5.95 5.86
CA ALA A 43 -19.15 6.32 6.70
C ALA A 43 -17.95 5.44 6.37
N GLY A 44 -16.74 5.98 6.52
CA GLY A 44 -15.56 5.19 6.22
C GLY A 44 -14.26 5.91 6.35
N VAL A 45 -13.21 5.25 5.90
CA VAL A 45 -11.83 5.70 6.02
C VAL A 45 -11.12 5.52 4.67
N LYS A 46 -10.36 6.54 4.29
CA LYS A 46 -9.42 6.48 3.18
C LYS A 46 -7.99 6.63 3.71
N VAL A 47 -7.06 5.84 3.19
CA VAL A 47 -5.63 5.97 3.47
C VAL A 47 -4.92 6.22 2.16
N ILE A 48 -4.09 7.25 2.12
CA ILE A 48 -3.17 7.49 1.00
C ILE A 48 -1.74 7.47 1.52
N SER A 49 -0.83 6.89 0.75
CA SER A 49 0.59 6.88 1.11
C SER A 49 1.46 6.58 -0.11
N LYS A 50 2.75 6.94 -0.04
CA LYS A 50 3.75 6.31 -0.89
C LYS A 50 4.19 5.00 -0.23
N VAL A 51 4.32 3.94 -1.01
CA VAL A 51 4.78 2.63 -0.54
C VAL A 51 6.11 2.32 -1.19
N LEU A 52 7.13 2.04 -0.37
CA LEU A 52 8.43 1.57 -0.80
C LEU A 52 8.50 0.06 -0.64
N ILE A 53 8.91 -0.65 -1.69
CA ILE A 53 9.17 -2.09 -1.65
C ILE A 53 10.59 -2.36 -2.11
N SER A 54 11.38 -3.08 -1.32
CA SER A 54 12.77 -3.42 -1.65
C SER A 54 13.12 -4.84 -1.23
N ALA A 55 13.91 -5.54 -2.04
CA ALA A 55 14.48 -6.83 -1.68
C ALA A 55 15.53 -6.66 -0.57
N VAL A 56 15.54 -7.56 0.41
CA VAL A 56 16.57 -7.60 1.48
C VAL A 56 17.28 -8.95 1.57
N ALA A 57 16.69 -10.01 1.03
CA ALA A 57 17.31 -11.32 0.82
C ALA A 57 16.55 -12.05 -0.31
N GLU A 58 17.00 -13.25 -0.67
CA GLU A 58 16.27 -14.08 -1.64
C GLU A 58 14.81 -14.29 -1.19
N ASN A 59 13.87 -13.98 -2.07
CA ASN A 59 12.42 -14.05 -1.83
C ASN A 59 11.93 -13.29 -0.58
N THR A 60 12.72 -12.36 -0.02
CA THR A 60 12.39 -11.63 1.21
C THR A 60 12.48 -10.13 0.97
N TYR A 61 11.41 -9.42 1.33
CA TYR A 61 11.21 -8.02 0.99
C TYR A 61 10.79 -7.21 2.22
N LEU A 62 11.05 -5.91 2.16
CA LEU A 62 10.52 -4.91 3.08
C LEU A 62 9.53 -4.01 2.35
N LEU A 63 8.40 -3.75 3.00
CA LEU A 63 7.44 -2.72 2.64
C LEU A 63 7.50 -1.60 3.68
N LYS A 64 7.58 -0.35 3.24
CA LYS A 64 7.53 0.83 4.12
C LYS A 64 6.54 1.86 3.59
N LEU A 65 5.68 2.36 4.47
CA LEU A 65 4.83 3.52 4.19
C LEU A 65 5.63 4.81 4.35
N VAL A 66 5.37 5.77 3.45
CA VAL A 66 5.99 7.09 3.45
C VAL A 66 4.89 8.13 3.47
N ASN A 67 4.91 8.96 4.51
CA ASN A 67 3.94 10.02 4.80
C ASN A 67 2.48 9.53 4.61
N PRO A 68 2.05 8.47 5.32
CA PRO A 68 0.66 8.04 5.24
C PRO A 68 -0.26 9.08 5.84
N GLU A 69 -1.39 9.32 5.17
CA GLU A 69 -2.44 10.23 5.60
C GLU A 69 -3.77 9.48 5.64
N ILE A 70 -4.50 9.64 6.74
CA ILE A 70 -5.83 9.06 6.91
C ILE A 70 -6.87 10.16 6.73
N PHE A 71 -7.96 9.84 6.05
CA PHE A 71 -9.13 10.67 5.89
C PHE A 71 -10.37 9.91 6.34
N GLU A 72 -11.30 10.62 6.95
CA GLU A 72 -12.61 10.11 7.31
C GLU A 72 -13.66 10.57 6.29
N TYR A 73 -14.66 9.73 6.10
CA TYR A 73 -15.84 10.00 5.30
C TYR A 73 -17.06 9.83 6.18
N SER A 74 -17.98 10.79 6.14
CA SER A 74 -19.27 10.70 6.82
C SER A 74 -20.26 11.62 6.11
N GLY A 75 -21.10 11.04 5.25
CA GLY A 75 -21.97 11.86 4.41
C GLY A 75 -22.64 11.10 3.28
N VAL A 76 -23.26 11.84 2.38
CA VAL A 76 -23.96 11.36 1.18
C VAL A 76 -22.94 10.95 0.11
N TRP A 77 -22.82 9.65 -0.14
CA TRP A 77 -21.91 9.12 -1.15
C TRP A 77 -22.42 9.31 -2.59
N PRO A 78 -21.56 9.71 -3.55
CA PRO A 78 -20.14 10.05 -3.47
C PRO A 78 -19.86 11.57 -3.31
N ASN A 79 -20.87 12.35 -2.95
CA ASN A 79 -20.83 13.81 -3.09
C ASN A 79 -20.08 14.52 -1.96
N ASP A 80 -20.24 14.05 -0.72
CA ASP A 80 -19.59 14.71 0.42
C ASP A 80 -18.07 14.47 0.41
N PRO A 81 -17.26 15.39 0.96
CA PRO A 81 -15.81 15.31 0.88
C PRO A 81 -15.21 14.35 1.92
N PHE A 82 -14.02 13.85 1.61
CA PHE A 82 -13.14 13.25 2.61
C PHE A 82 -12.48 14.34 3.46
N VAL A 83 -12.50 14.18 4.78
CA VAL A 83 -11.90 15.13 5.73
C VAL A 83 -10.64 14.52 6.34
N PRO A 84 -9.49 15.24 6.41
CA PRO A 84 -8.28 14.72 7.03
C PRO A 84 -8.49 14.32 8.50
N ALA A 85 -8.12 13.09 8.85
CA ALA A 85 -8.18 12.54 10.20
C ALA A 85 -6.81 12.68 10.89
N ALA A 86 -6.37 13.93 11.10
CA ALA A 86 -5.03 14.23 11.63
C ALA A 86 -4.76 13.55 12.98
N LYS A 87 -5.75 13.54 13.89
CA LYS A 87 -5.63 12.90 15.20
C LYS A 87 -5.37 11.39 15.09
N LEU A 88 -6.11 10.69 14.23
CA LEU A 88 -5.93 9.26 14.00
C LEU A 88 -4.61 8.97 13.29
N THR A 89 -4.25 9.79 12.31
CA THR A 89 -2.96 9.71 11.62
C THR A 89 -1.80 9.83 12.61
N SER A 90 -1.85 10.80 13.52
CA SER A 90 -0.83 10.97 14.57
C SER A 90 -0.83 9.80 15.57
N ALA A 91 -2.02 9.30 15.96
CA ALA A 91 -2.13 8.18 16.89
C ALA A 91 -1.52 6.88 16.36
N LEU A 92 -1.47 6.70 15.04
CA LEU A 92 -0.91 5.54 14.35
C LEU A 92 0.50 5.79 13.76
N ALA A 93 1.08 6.97 13.97
CA ALA A 93 2.33 7.37 13.33
C ALA A 93 3.49 6.40 13.65
N ALA A 94 3.58 5.93 14.89
CA ALA A 94 4.60 4.97 15.29
C ALA A 94 4.44 3.64 14.54
N GLN A 95 3.21 3.14 14.44
CA GLN A 95 2.88 1.89 13.76
C GLN A 95 3.16 1.99 12.25
N PHE A 96 2.83 3.12 11.63
CA PHE A 96 3.09 3.38 10.22
C PHE A 96 4.58 3.50 9.87
N SER A 97 5.40 3.87 10.85
CA SER A 97 6.85 3.98 10.66
C SER A 97 7.56 2.63 10.60
N ILE A 98 6.91 1.56 11.08
CA ILE A 98 7.48 0.21 11.15
C ILE A 98 7.45 -0.45 9.77
N PRO A 99 8.61 -0.80 9.19
CA PRO A 99 8.65 -1.57 7.95
C PRO A 99 8.07 -2.98 8.15
N ILE A 100 7.29 -3.45 7.18
CA ILE A 100 6.69 -4.78 7.16
C ILE A 100 7.61 -5.69 6.34
N LYS A 101 8.14 -6.74 6.96
CA LYS A 101 8.92 -7.76 6.26
C LYS A 101 8.00 -8.88 5.80
N PHE A 102 8.18 -9.36 4.57
CA PHE A 102 7.38 -10.44 4.02
C PHE A 102 8.18 -11.28 3.01
N GLU A 103 7.77 -12.53 2.84
CA GLU A 103 8.24 -13.40 1.76
C GLU A 103 7.43 -13.13 0.48
N TYR A 104 8.10 -13.18 -0.67
CA TYR A 104 7.45 -13.10 -1.98
C TYR A 104 8.23 -13.91 -3.01
N ALA A 105 7.52 -14.73 -3.79
CA ALA A 105 8.11 -15.46 -4.90
C ALA A 105 7.10 -15.60 -6.03
N LYS A 106 7.45 -15.14 -7.23
CA LYS A 106 6.68 -15.36 -8.47
C LYS A 106 5.18 -15.01 -8.34
N GLY A 107 4.86 -13.87 -7.71
CA GLY A 107 3.47 -13.43 -7.53
C GLY A 107 2.78 -13.90 -6.26
N VAL A 108 3.42 -14.76 -5.47
CA VAL A 108 2.85 -15.29 -4.23
C VAL A 108 3.48 -14.60 -3.04
N VAL A 109 2.67 -13.94 -2.22
CA VAL A 109 3.07 -13.43 -0.90
C VAL A 109 3.03 -14.59 0.10
N GLY A 110 4.16 -14.85 0.76
CA GLY A 110 4.33 -15.88 1.77
C GLY A 110 4.16 -15.33 3.20
N LYS A 111 5.06 -15.72 4.10
CA LYS A 111 4.99 -15.27 5.50
C LYS A 111 5.15 -13.76 5.61
N VAL A 112 4.31 -13.15 6.44
CA VAL A 112 4.45 -11.76 6.87
C VAL A 112 5.00 -11.76 8.29
N PHE A 113 6.16 -11.14 8.48
CA PHE A 113 6.82 -11.07 9.77
C PHE A 113 6.37 -9.80 10.48
N LEU A 114 5.57 -9.99 11.53
CA LEU A 114 5.21 -8.91 12.44
C LEU A 114 6.39 -8.67 13.39
N HIS A 115 6.74 -7.41 13.63
CA HIS A 115 7.72 -7.06 14.65
C HIS A 115 7.19 -7.49 16.03
N GLN A 116 7.95 -8.33 16.73
CA GLN A 116 8.04 -8.17 18.19
C GLN A 116 8.79 -6.85 18.42
N PHE A 117 8.31 -6.01 19.32
CA PHE A 117 8.90 -4.70 19.64
C PHE A 117 10.44 -4.81 19.85
N THR A 118 11.25 -4.22 18.97
CA THR A 118 12.69 -4.01 19.18
C THR A 118 13.09 -2.56 18.83
N PRO A 119 13.81 -1.82 19.70
CA PRO A 119 14.16 -0.41 19.48
C PRO A 119 15.14 -0.17 18.33
N PHE A 120 15.01 0.99 17.68
CA PHE A 120 15.57 1.40 16.38
C PHE A 120 17.10 1.58 16.28
N ASN A 121 17.91 1.26 17.29
CA ASN A 121 19.30 1.75 17.34
C ASN A 121 20.37 0.90 16.62
N GLU A 122 20.01 -0.01 15.71
CA GLU A 122 20.96 -0.96 15.08
C GLU A 122 20.96 -1.00 13.53
N MET A 123 20.49 0.04 12.83
CA MET A 123 20.54 0.07 11.36
C MET A 123 21.47 1.17 10.81
N SER A 124 22.77 1.02 11.05
CA SER A 124 23.82 1.74 10.31
C SER A 124 24.30 0.87 9.14
N GLY A 125 23.78 1.07 7.92
CA GLY A 125 24.31 0.32 6.78
C GLY A 125 23.55 0.30 5.45
N ALA A 126 22.63 1.22 5.15
CA ALA A 126 21.97 1.25 3.84
C ALA A 126 21.97 2.66 3.25
N ALA A 127 23.11 3.07 2.69
CA ALA A 127 23.19 4.22 1.80
C ALA A 127 23.47 3.71 0.37
N GLN A 128 22.76 4.29 -0.59
CA GLN A 128 22.77 4.01 -2.05
C GLN A 128 21.83 2.87 -2.50
N MET A 129 20.53 3.18 -2.62
CA MET A 129 19.57 2.39 -3.42
C MET A 129 18.88 3.36 -4.40
N GLU A 130 18.85 3.00 -5.69
CA GLU A 130 18.20 3.79 -6.74
C GLU A 130 16.68 3.54 -6.71
N ALA A 131 15.90 4.63 -6.70
CA ALA A 131 14.43 4.55 -6.62
C ALA A 131 13.83 4.48 -8.02
N LYS A 132 13.05 3.43 -8.30
CA LYS A 132 12.25 3.32 -9.52
C LYS A 132 10.78 3.62 -9.21
N TYR A 133 10.23 4.61 -9.89
CA TYR A 133 8.80 4.90 -9.86
C TYR A 133 8.06 3.90 -10.75
N VAL A 134 6.98 3.34 -10.24
CA VAL A 134 6.05 2.51 -11.03
C VAL A 134 4.72 3.25 -11.07
N ASP A 135 4.22 3.49 -12.29
CA ASP A 135 2.94 4.18 -12.57
C ASP A 135 1.72 3.27 -12.33
#